data_AF-A0A0A2T5A9-F1
#
_entry.id   AF-A0A0A2T5A9-F1
#
_cell.length_a   1.000
_cell.length_b   1.000
_cell.length_c   1.000
_cell.angle_alpha   90.00
_cell.angle_beta   90.00
_cell.angle_gamma   90.00
#
_symmetry.space_group_name_H-M   'P 1'
#
loop_
_entity.id
_entity.type
_entity.pdbx_description
1 polymer ?
#
loop_
_entity_poly.entity_id
_entity_poly.type
_entity_poly.pdbx_seq_one_letter_code
_entity_poly.pdbx_strand_id
1 'polypeptide(L)'
;MNSTDLITILGNISQSLYPVQKLITGGAYILGILFFLTAISKLRKIADYRAQSSSHEKMFTPMMYLLIGALLIYLPTGLDVMANTAFGVGNVLTYSNYNPANIYSSMGFLIRTAGVLWFIRGCVLVAHASQPGTQQGLKGLLFLIAGVFAMNFDNTIAMINAALEYFMKMTLAIKSAGGF
;
A
#
# COMPACT_ATOMS: atom_id res chain seq x y z
N MET A 1 -20.18 -15.28 24.40
CA MET A 1 -20.11 -15.08 22.94
C MET A 1 -19.73 -16.41 22.33
N ASN A 2 -20.63 -17.06 21.61
CA ASN A 2 -20.37 -18.36 20.99
C ASN A 2 -19.65 -18.13 19.66
N SER A 3 -18.74 -19.04 19.27
CA SER A 3 -17.92 -18.92 18.05
C SER A 3 -18.75 -18.67 16.78
N THR A 4 -19.99 -19.16 16.75
CA THR A 4 -20.98 -18.96 15.68
C THR A 4 -21.43 -17.49 15.52
N ASP A 5 -21.55 -16.75 16.62
CA ASP A 5 -21.91 -15.33 16.58
C ASP A 5 -20.76 -14.49 16.02
N LEU A 6 -19.52 -14.83 16.38
CA LEU A 6 -18.33 -14.14 15.87
C LEU A 6 -18.18 -14.34 14.36
N ILE A 7 -18.39 -15.57 13.87
CA ILE A 7 -18.36 -15.90 12.44
C ILE A 7 -19.44 -15.12 11.69
N THR A 8 -20.66 -15.02 12.25
CA THR A 8 -21.77 -14.28 11.63
C THR A 8 -21.50 -12.77 11.59
N ILE A 9 -20.97 -12.20 12.67
CA ILE A 9 -20.56 -10.77 12.72
C ILE A 9 -19.45 -10.50 11.71
N LEU A 10 -18.42 -11.35 11.63
CA LEU A 10 -17.32 -11.21 10.67
C LEU A 10 -17.80 -11.37 9.22
N GLY A 11 -18.74 -12.30 8.97
CA GLY A 11 -19.39 -12.49 7.68
C GLY A 11 -20.14 -11.23 7.22
N ASN A 12 -20.94 -10.63 8.11
CA ASN A 12 -21.70 -9.42 7.79
C ASN A 12 -20.79 -8.19 7.56
N ILE A 13 -19.72 -8.05 8.36
CA ILE A 13 -18.73 -6.98 8.17
C ILE A 13 -18.00 -7.15 6.84
N SER A 14 -17.57 -8.37 6.48
CA SER A 14 -16.86 -8.62 5.23
C SER A 14 -17.74 -8.44 3.99
N GLN A 15 -19.04 -8.75 4.06
CA GLN A 15 -19.98 -8.38 2.98
C GLN A 15 -20.13 -6.86 2.84
N SER A 16 -20.11 -6.14 3.96
CA SER A 16 -20.18 -4.67 3.96
C SER A 16 -18.92 -4.00 3.39
N LEU A 17 -17.81 -4.74 3.30
CA LEU A 17 -16.56 -4.24 2.73
C LEU A 17 -16.51 -4.23 1.20
N TYR A 18 -17.39 -4.97 0.50
CA TYR A 18 -17.46 -4.95 -0.96
C TYR A 18 -17.77 -3.54 -1.53
N PRO A 19 -18.82 -2.84 -1.03
CA PRO A 19 -19.06 -1.44 -1.37
C PRO A 19 -17.90 -0.52 -0.98
N VAL A 20 -17.26 -0.77 0.15
CA VAL A 20 -16.12 0.02 0.65
C VAL A 20 -14.93 -0.09 -0.31
N GLN A 21 -14.64 -1.29 -0.82
CA GLN A 21 -13.56 -1.48 -1.79
C GLN A 21 -13.81 -0.69 -3.08
N LYS A 22 -15.06 -0.69 -3.58
CA LYS A 22 -15.44 0.13 -4.75
C LYS A 22 -15.29 1.64 -4.47
N LEU A 23 -15.70 2.09 -3.29
CA LEU A 23 -15.54 3.48 -2.86
C LEU A 23 -14.07 3.88 -2.75
N ILE A 24 -13.22 3.00 -2.21
CA ILE A 24 -11.78 3.22 -2.11
C ILE A 24 -11.15 3.34 -3.50
N THR A 25 -11.48 2.43 -4.43
CA THR A 25 -11.00 2.54 -5.82
C THR A 25 -11.50 3.79 -6.51
N GLY A 26 -12.78 4.15 -6.36
CA GLY A 26 -13.33 5.39 -6.93
C GLY A 26 -12.67 6.64 -6.36
N GLY A 27 -12.41 6.65 -5.05
CA GLY A 27 -11.67 7.72 -4.38
C GLY A 27 -10.22 7.85 -4.89
N ALA A 28 -9.55 6.73 -5.17
CA ALA A 28 -8.22 6.75 -5.76
C ALA A 28 -8.19 7.39 -7.15
N TYR A 29 -9.18 7.11 -8.01
CA TYR A 29 -9.31 7.77 -9.31
C TYR A 29 -9.47 9.29 -9.17
N ILE A 30 -10.36 9.73 -8.27
CA ILE A 30 -10.58 11.17 -8.02
C ILE A 30 -9.29 11.83 -7.52
N LEU A 31 -8.61 11.23 -6.53
CA LEU A 31 -7.34 11.73 -6.02
C LEU A 31 -6.25 11.78 -7.10
N GLY A 32 -6.19 10.75 -7.96
CA GLY A 32 -5.28 10.71 -9.09
C GLY A 32 -5.47 11.90 -10.03
N ILE A 33 -6.73 12.19 -10.42
CA ILE A 33 -7.07 13.35 -11.26
C ILE A 33 -6.68 14.67 -10.56
N LEU A 34 -6.97 14.83 -9.27
CA LEU A 34 -6.59 16.02 -8.51
C LEU A 34 -5.07 16.24 -8.48
N PHE A 35 -4.29 15.16 -8.36
CA PHE A 35 -2.83 15.24 -8.43
C PHE A 35 -2.32 15.61 -9.81
N PHE A 36 -2.94 15.12 -10.88
CA PHE A 36 -2.64 15.58 -12.24
C PHE A 36 -2.90 17.07 -12.43
N LEU A 37 -4.06 17.58 -11.98
CA LEU A 37 -4.39 19.00 -12.04
C LEU A 37 -3.41 19.86 -11.23
N THR A 38 -3.00 19.37 -10.06
CA THR A 38 -2.01 20.03 -9.20
C THR A 38 -0.62 20.03 -9.85
N ALA A 39 -0.22 18.93 -10.50
CA ALA A 39 1.03 18.83 -11.23
C ALA A 39 1.08 19.83 -12.40
N ILE A 40 0.03 19.90 -13.22
CA ILE A 40 -0.06 20.85 -14.34
C ILE A 40 0.02 22.30 -13.82
N SER A 41 -0.70 22.60 -12.75
CA SER A 41 -0.68 23.94 -12.14
C SER A 41 0.71 24.34 -11.65
N LYS A 42 1.45 23.40 -11.04
CA LYS A 42 2.84 23.61 -10.59
C LYS A 42 3.82 23.72 -11.76
N LEU A 43 3.67 22.92 -12.81
CA LEU A 43 4.47 23.04 -14.02
C LEU A 43 4.28 24.40 -14.71
N ARG A 44 3.03 24.87 -14.80
CA ARG A 44 2.72 26.19 -15.35
C ARG A 44 3.38 27.30 -14.56
N LYS A 45 3.31 27.24 -13.23
CA LYS A 45 4.02 28.17 -12.34
C LYS A 45 5.54 28.18 -12.62
N ILE A 46 6.18 27.02 -12.74
CA ILE A 46 7.63 26.95 -13.07
C ILE A 46 7.93 27.57 -14.44
N ALA A 47 7.06 27.37 -15.43
CA ALA A 47 7.21 27.99 -16.75
C ALA A 47 7.10 29.52 -16.68
N ASP A 48 6.12 30.05 -15.93
CA ASP A 48 5.93 31.49 -15.72
C ASP A 48 7.07 32.11 -14.87
N TYR A 49 7.60 31.38 -13.87
CA TYR A 49 8.74 31.83 -13.04
C TYR A 49 10.06 31.90 -13.82
N ARG A 50 10.23 31.10 -14.87
CA ARG A 50 11.38 31.22 -15.78
C ARG A 50 11.41 32.58 -16.50
N ALA A 51 10.29 33.29 -16.54
CA ALA A 51 10.20 34.65 -17.09
C ALA A 51 10.36 35.76 -16.03
N GLN A 52 10.08 35.49 -14.73
CA GLN A 52 10.14 36.52 -13.67
C GLN A 52 10.53 35.93 -12.28
N SER A 53 11.80 36.11 -11.89
CA SER A 53 12.31 36.10 -10.50
C SER A 53 12.61 34.77 -9.75
N SER A 54 13.33 34.90 -8.64
CA SER A 54 14.48 34.12 -8.14
C SER A 54 14.18 33.04 -7.08
N SER A 55 12.95 32.54 -6.96
CA SER A 55 12.63 31.40 -6.08
C SER A 55 12.51 30.11 -6.89
N HIS A 56 13.49 29.20 -6.72
CA HIS A 56 13.55 27.93 -7.45
C HIS A 56 12.52 26.93 -6.90
N GLU A 57 11.28 26.93 -7.39
CA GLU A 57 10.42 25.75 -7.25
C GLU A 57 11.09 24.56 -7.94
N LYS A 58 11.38 23.49 -7.20
CA LYS A 58 12.06 22.32 -7.74
C LYS A 58 11.11 21.58 -8.68
N MET A 59 11.57 21.32 -9.92
CA MET A 59 10.87 20.50 -10.91
C MET A 59 10.50 19.09 -10.39
N PHE A 60 11.18 18.63 -9.34
CA PHE A 60 10.87 17.39 -8.64
C PHE A 60 9.42 17.32 -8.09
N THR A 61 8.89 18.43 -7.55
CA THR A 61 7.55 18.46 -6.94
C THR A 61 6.46 18.09 -7.96
N PRO A 62 6.29 18.80 -9.10
CA PRO A 62 5.26 18.43 -10.07
C PRO A 62 5.46 17.05 -10.68
N MET A 63 6.71 16.60 -10.89
CA MET A 63 6.98 15.26 -11.39
C MET A 63 6.50 14.18 -10.42
N MET A 64 6.67 14.39 -9.11
CA MET A 64 6.20 13.45 -8.10
C MET A 64 4.67 13.36 -8.05
N TYR A 65 3.97 14.50 -8.15
CA TYR A 65 2.51 14.53 -8.25
C TYR A 65 2.01 13.82 -9.52
N LEU A 66 2.74 13.94 -10.63
CA LEU A 66 2.43 13.22 -11.87
C LEU A 66 2.59 11.70 -11.71
N LEU A 67 3.72 11.26 -11.15
CA LEU A 67 4.02 9.84 -10.93
C LEU A 67 2.97 9.21 -10.00
N ILE A 68 2.71 9.84 -8.86
CA ILE A 68 1.74 9.32 -7.89
C ILE A 68 0.31 9.44 -8.40
N GLY A 69 -0.01 10.50 -9.15
CA GLY A 69 -1.29 10.62 -9.85
C GLY A 69 -1.52 9.46 -10.82
N ALA A 70 -0.52 9.11 -11.62
CA ALA A 70 -0.59 7.98 -12.55
C ALA A 70 -0.76 6.65 -11.80
N LEU A 71 0.00 6.45 -10.72
CA LEU A 71 -0.09 5.26 -9.88
C LEU A 71 -1.47 5.10 -9.20
N LEU A 72 -2.13 6.21 -8.82
CA LEU A 72 -3.48 6.17 -8.24
C LEU A 72 -4.59 5.97 -9.27
N ILE A 73 -4.46 6.51 -10.49
CA ILE A 73 -5.40 6.25 -11.59
C ILE A 73 -5.32 4.78 -11.99
N TYR A 74 -4.11 4.26 -12.14
CA TYR A 74 -3.86 2.84 -12.43
C TYR A 74 -3.63 2.04 -11.14
N LEU A 75 -4.42 2.30 -10.10
CA LEU A 75 -4.25 1.64 -8.79
C LEU A 75 -4.10 0.12 -8.87
N PRO A 76 -4.96 -0.66 -9.54
CA PRO A 76 -4.80 -2.11 -9.60
C PRO A 76 -3.43 -2.50 -10.19
N THR A 77 -3.03 -1.89 -11.30
CA THR A 77 -1.74 -2.14 -11.95
C THR A 77 -0.56 -1.67 -11.09
N GLY A 78 -0.69 -0.54 -10.41
CA GLY A 78 0.33 -0.01 -9.50
C GLY A 78 0.56 -0.94 -8.31
N LEU A 79 -0.51 -1.53 -7.77
CA LEU A 79 -0.43 -2.54 -6.72
C LEU A 79 0.25 -3.82 -7.21
N ASP A 80 -0.10 -4.30 -8.41
CA ASP A 80 0.54 -5.48 -8.98
C ASP A 80 2.03 -5.26 -9.21
N VAL A 81 2.44 -4.10 -9.73
CA VAL A 81 3.86 -3.77 -9.91
C VAL A 81 4.60 -3.74 -8.57
N MET A 82 4.01 -3.11 -7.55
CA MET A 82 4.60 -3.03 -6.21
C MET A 82 4.72 -4.41 -5.55
N ALA A 83 3.70 -5.25 -5.69
CA ALA A 83 3.69 -6.61 -5.16
C ALA A 83 4.69 -7.53 -5.87
N ASN A 84 4.76 -7.46 -7.20
CA ASN A 84 5.79 -8.16 -7.98
C ASN A 84 7.19 -7.69 -7.57
N THR A 85 7.37 -6.40 -7.29
CA THR A 85 8.67 -5.87 -6.85
C THR A 85 9.04 -6.38 -5.45
N ALA A 86 8.08 -6.46 -4.53
CA ALA A 86 8.32 -6.85 -3.14
C ALA A 86 8.44 -8.37 -2.94
N PHE A 87 7.65 -9.17 -3.65
CA PHE A 87 7.52 -10.61 -3.43
C PHE A 87 7.77 -11.48 -4.66
N GLY A 88 7.92 -10.88 -5.86
CA GLY A 88 8.10 -11.65 -7.10
C GLY A 88 6.85 -12.39 -7.58
N VAL A 89 5.68 -12.13 -6.98
CA VAL A 89 4.41 -12.78 -7.31
C VAL A 89 3.45 -11.78 -7.92
N GLY A 90 2.90 -12.13 -9.09
CA GLY A 90 1.92 -11.34 -9.80
C GLY A 90 0.50 -11.70 -9.39
N ASN A 91 -0.33 -10.67 -9.19
CA ASN A 91 -1.77 -10.74 -8.94
C ASN A 91 -2.18 -11.13 -7.50
N VAL A 92 -1.96 -10.19 -6.57
CA VAL A 92 -2.42 -10.26 -5.16
C VAL A 92 -3.92 -10.04 -5.02
N LEU A 93 -4.52 -9.42 -6.04
CA LEU A 93 -5.95 -9.16 -6.13
C LEU A 93 -6.74 -10.40 -6.57
N THR A 94 -6.07 -11.53 -6.89
CA THR A 94 -6.77 -12.79 -7.12
C THR A 94 -7.45 -13.22 -5.83
N TYR A 95 -8.76 -13.01 -5.79
CA TYR A 95 -9.67 -13.40 -4.73
C TYR A 95 -9.38 -14.84 -4.29
N SER A 96 -8.71 -15.01 -3.15
CA SER A 96 -8.67 -16.31 -2.48
C SER A 96 -10.12 -16.66 -2.17
N ASN A 97 -10.58 -17.86 -2.54
CA ASN A 97 -11.94 -18.35 -2.33
C ASN A 97 -12.49 -17.89 -0.97
N TYR A 98 -13.34 -16.86 -0.99
CA TYR A 98 -13.90 -16.25 0.20
C TYR A 98 -14.94 -17.22 0.76
N ASN A 99 -14.64 -17.82 1.92
CA ASN A 99 -15.57 -18.69 2.61
C ASN A 99 -15.99 -18.02 3.93
N PRO A 100 -17.18 -17.40 4.00
CA PRO A 100 -17.61 -16.63 5.18
C PRO A 100 -17.68 -17.48 6.46
N ALA A 101 -17.71 -18.82 6.36
CA ALA A 101 -17.66 -19.72 7.51
C ALA A 101 -16.26 -19.85 8.15
N ASN A 102 -15.19 -19.41 7.47
CA ASN A 102 -13.82 -19.48 7.95
C ASN A 102 -13.32 -18.10 8.39
N ILE A 103 -13.10 -17.95 9.70
CA ILE A 103 -12.58 -16.73 10.36
C ILE A 103 -11.30 -16.23 9.67
N TYR A 104 -10.41 -17.13 9.25
CA TYR A 104 -9.17 -16.79 8.56
C TYR A 104 -9.40 -16.04 7.24
N SER A 105 -10.39 -16.44 6.44
CA SER A 105 -10.65 -15.79 5.15
C SER A 105 -11.31 -14.42 5.31
N SER A 106 -12.21 -14.28 6.29
CA SER A 106 -12.84 -13.02 6.65
C SER A 106 -11.84 -12.01 7.23
N MET A 107 -10.90 -12.47 8.06
CA MET A 107 -9.81 -11.65 8.60
C MET A 107 -8.82 -11.23 7.50
N GLY A 108 -8.49 -12.14 6.58
CA GLY A 108 -7.67 -11.84 5.41
C GLY A 108 -8.27 -10.74 4.54
N PHE A 109 -9.58 -10.80 4.27
CA PHE A 109 -10.26 -9.76 3.49
C PHE A 109 -10.26 -8.39 4.17
N LEU A 110 -10.46 -8.35 5.50
CA LEU A 110 -10.35 -7.13 6.31
C LEU A 110 -8.95 -6.51 6.23
N ILE A 111 -7.91 -7.32 6.42
CA ILE A 111 -6.51 -6.87 6.40
C ILE A 111 -6.13 -6.35 5.02
N ARG A 112 -6.50 -7.06 3.95
CA ARG A 112 -6.22 -6.62 2.57
C ARG A 112 -6.90 -5.29 2.25
N THR A 113 -8.16 -5.12 2.67
CA THR A 113 -8.90 -3.86 2.46
C THR A 113 -8.26 -2.70 3.21
N ALA A 114 -7.86 -2.91 4.46
CA ALA A 114 -7.10 -1.91 5.24
C ALA A 114 -5.74 -1.59 4.57
N GLY A 115 -5.08 -2.59 4.00
CA GLY A 115 -3.86 -2.43 3.20
C GLY A 115 -4.03 -1.47 2.03
N VAL A 116 -5.16 -1.53 1.30
CA VAL A 116 -5.47 -0.60 0.19
C VAL A 116 -5.61 0.82 0.69
N LEU A 117 -6.28 1.01 1.83
CA LEU A 117 -6.43 2.32 2.43
C LEU A 117 -5.08 2.89 2.89
N TRP A 118 -4.21 2.09 3.51
CA TRP A 118 -2.86 2.52 3.89
C TRP A 118 -1.97 2.82 2.69
N PHE A 119 -2.07 2.04 1.61
CA PHE A 119 -1.32 2.30 0.40
C PHE A 119 -1.70 3.63 -0.26
N ILE A 120 -3.01 3.90 -0.43
CA ILE A 120 -3.49 5.17 -0.98
C ILE A 120 -3.03 6.33 -0.09
N ARG A 121 -3.13 6.18 1.24
CA ARG A 121 -2.63 7.18 2.19
C ARG A 121 -1.12 7.39 2.05
N GLY A 122 -0.34 6.32 1.92
CA GLY A 122 1.09 6.38 1.66
C GLY A 122 1.42 7.18 0.40
N CYS A 123 0.72 6.90 -0.70
CA CYS A 123 0.83 7.65 -1.95
C CYS A 123 0.57 9.15 -1.75
N VAL A 124 -0.52 9.52 -1.08
CA VAL A 124 -0.86 10.93 -0.82
C VAL A 124 0.20 11.64 0.01
N LEU A 125 0.74 10.97 1.04
CA LEU A 125 1.78 11.51 1.91
C LEU A 125 3.12 11.67 1.18
N VAL A 126 3.50 10.72 0.33
CA VAL A 126 4.72 10.83 -0.49
C VAL A 126 4.59 11.96 -1.51
N ALA A 127 3.41 12.14 -2.12
CA ALA A 127 3.17 13.27 -3.03
C ALA A 127 3.31 14.61 -2.30
N HIS A 128 2.75 14.73 -1.10
CA HIS A 128 2.87 15.94 -0.28
C HIS A 128 4.30 16.19 0.22
N ALA A 129 5.06 15.14 0.54
CA ALA A 129 6.45 15.26 0.95
C ALA A 129 7.36 15.87 -0.12
N SER A 130 6.92 15.88 -1.39
CA SER A 130 7.64 16.56 -2.46
C SER A 130 7.58 18.08 -2.36
N GLN A 131 6.73 18.66 -1.50
CA GLN A 131 6.65 20.10 -1.27
C GLN A 131 7.74 20.58 -0.30
N PRO A 132 8.41 21.71 -0.60
CA PRO A 132 9.44 22.27 0.27
C PRO A 132 8.87 22.61 1.66
N GLY A 133 9.57 22.22 2.72
CA GLY A 133 9.18 22.47 4.11
C GLY A 133 8.39 21.34 4.78
N THR A 134 8.13 20.22 4.10
CA THR A 134 7.41 19.07 4.68
C THR A 134 8.36 17.90 4.97
N GLN A 135 8.42 17.43 6.23
CA GLN A 135 9.27 16.30 6.66
C GLN A 135 8.58 14.93 6.60
N GLN A 136 7.37 14.84 6.03
CA GLN A 136 6.55 13.62 6.10
C GLN A 136 6.90 12.54 5.06
N GLY A 137 7.99 12.68 4.29
CA GLY A 137 8.37 11.75 3.22
C GLY A 137 8.62 10.33 3.69
N LEU A 138 9.40 10.17 4.77
CA LEU A 138 9.70 8.84 5.32
C LEU A 138 8.43 8.15 5.84
N LYS A 139 7.52 8.92 6.46
CA LYS A 139 6.23 8.40 6.94
C LYS A 139 5.37 7.90 5.78
N GLY A 140 5.29 8.66 4.68
CA GLY A 140 4.53 8.25 3.50
C GLY A 140 5.05 6.95 2.89
N LEU A 141 6.38 6.81 2.81
CA LEU A 141 7.02 5.60 2.27
C LEU A 141 6.75 4.38 3.17
N LEU A 142 6.78 4.54 4.50
CA LEU A 142 6.44 3.47 5.44
C LEU A 142 4.99 3.00 5.27
N PHE A 143 4.03 3.92 5.13
CA PHE A 143 2.63 3.56 4.90
C PHE A 143 2.42 2.87 3.54
N LEU A 144 3.16 3.29 2.52
CA LEU A 144 3.12 2.67 1.20
C LEU A 144 3.63 1.22 1.28
N ILE A 145 4.80 1.01 1.89
CA ILE A 145 5.40 -0.32 2.07
C ILE A 145 4.50 -1.21 2.94
N ALA A 146 4.04 -0.70 4.08
CA ALA A 146 3.13 -1.43 4.98
C ALA A 146 1.81 -1.80 4.28
N GLY A 147 1.30 -0.94 3.40
CA GLY A 147 0.13 -1.23 2.57
C GLY A 147 0.36 -2.40 1.62
N VAL A 148 1.52 -2.45 0.95
CA VAL A 148 1.88 -3.56 0.04
C VAL A 148 2.01 -4.88 0.83
N PHE A 149 2.65 -4.88 1.99
CA PHE A 149 2.73 -6.05 2.87
C PHE A 149 1.33 -6.51 3.34
N ALA A 150 0.47 -5.58 3.78
CA ALA A 150 -0.87 -5.91 4.26
C ALA A 150 -1.77 -6.48 3.15
N MET A 151 -1.65 -6.01 1.91
CA MET A 151 -2.35 -6.63 0.77
C MET A 151 -1.84 -8.04 0.48
N ASN A 152 -0.53 -8.22 0.59
CA ASN A 152 0.16 -9.49 0.41
C ASN A 152 0.25 -10.27 1.72
N PHE A 153 -0.84 -10.32 2.49
CA PHE A 153 -0.82 -10.88 3.84
C PHE A 153 -0.31 -12.33 3.87
N ASP A 154 -0.73 -13.17 2.92
CA ASP A 154 -0.31 -14.58 2.86
C ASP A 154 1.19 -14.71 2.55
N ASN A 155 1.70 -13.93 1.59
CA ASN A 155 3.13 -13.89 1.26
C ASN A 155 3.95 -13.32 2.42
N THR A 156 3.39 -12.38 3.18
CA THR A 156 4.03 -11.82 4.37
C THR A 156 4.15 -12.87 5.48
N ILE A 157 3.11 -13.69 5.69
CA ILE A 157 3.17 -14.83 6.61
C ILE A 157 4.23 -15.83 6.16
N ALA A 158 4.25 -16.19 4.87
CA ALA A 158 5.24 -17.11 4.32
C ALA A 158 6.68 -16.59 4.51
N MET A 159 6.90 -15.29 4.28
CA MET A 159 8.19 -14.63 4.51
C MET A 159 8.60 -14.69 5.99
N ILE A 160 7.68 -14.43 6.92
CA ILE A 160 7.96 -14.52 8.36
C ILE A 160 8.30 -15.95 8.77
N ASN A 161 7.55 -16.94 8.27
CA ASN A 161 7.82 -18.35 8.55
C ASN A 161 9.21 -18.76 8.03
N ALA A 162 9.56 -18.35 6.81
CA ALA A 162 10.89 -18.62 6.25
C ALA A 162 12.02 -17.96 7.06
N ALA A 163 11.81 -16.73 7.56
CA ALA A 163 12.76 -16.05 8.42
C ALA A 163 12.92 -16.77 9.77
N LEU A 164 11.82 -17.19 10.39
CA LEU A 164 11.84 -17.96 11.64
C LEU A 164 12.56 -19.31 11.46
N GLU A 165 12.31 -20.02 10.36
CA GLU A 165 13.04 -21.25 10.03
C GLU A 165 14.53 -21.01 9.87
N TYR A 166 14.94 -19.90 9.23
CA TYR A 166 16.34 -19.53 9.11
C TYR A 166 16.97 -19.29 10.48
N PHE A 167 16.30 -18.54 11.36
CA PHE A 167 16.78 -18.32 12.73
C PHE A 167 16.87 -19.63 13.51
N MET A 168 15.87 -20.52 13.43
CA MET A 168 15.93 -21.83 14.08
C MET A 168 17.09 -22.67 13.57
N LYS A 169 17.30 -22.74 12.24
CA LYS A 169 18.43 -23.46 11.64
C LYS A 169 19.77 -22.89 12.11
N MET A 170 19.90 -21.57 12.17
CA MET A 170 21.10 -20.90 12.66
C MET A 170 21.35 -21.20 14.14
N THR A 171 20.31 -21.16 14.98
CA THR A 171 20.42 -21.52 16.40
C THR A 171 20.80 -23.00 16.58
N LEU A 172 20.21 -23.92 15.82
CA LEU A 172 20.56 -25.34 15.87
C LEU A 172 21.98 -25.59 15.36
N ALA A 173 22.42 -24.90 14.31
CA ALA A 173 23.79 -24.98 13.80
C ALA A 173 24.80 -24.50 14.85
N ILE A 174 24.55 -23.35 15.50
CA ILE A 174 25.39 -22.83 16.59
C ILE A 174 25.41 -23.82 17.77
N LYS A 175 24.27 -24.40 18.14
CA LYS A 175 24.19 -25.40 19.21
C LYS A 175 25.03 -26.64 18.87
N SER A 176 24.91 -27.15 17.63
CA SER A 176 25.70 -28.31 17.18
C SER A 176 27.20 -28.03 17.05
N ALA A 177 27.60 -26.79 16.74
CA ALA A 177 29.01 -26.38 16.67
C ALA A 177 29.63 -26.11 18.05
N GLY A 178 28.82 -25.84 19.07
CA GLY A 178 29.24 -25.58 20.46
C GLY A 178 29.58 -26.81 21.29
N GLY A 179 29.41 -28.03 20.76
CA GLY A 179 29.85 -29.26 21.43
C GLY A 179 29.02 -29.73 22.64
N PHE A 180 27.73 -29.39 22.71
CA PHE A 180 26.75 -29.98 23.64
C PHE A 180 25.52 -30.52 22.91
#